data_AF-A0A9X2RQD2-F1
#
_entry.id   AF-A0A9X2RQD2-F1
#
_cell.length_a   1.000
_cell.length_b   1.000
_cell.length_c   1.000
_cell.angle_alpha   90.00
_cell.angle_beta   90.00
_cell.angle_gamma   90.00
#
_symmetry.space_group_name_H-M   'P 1'
#
loop_
_entity.id
_entity.type
_entity.pdbx_description
1 polymer ?
#
loop_
_entity_poly.entity_id
_entity_poly.type
_entity_poly.pdbx_seq_one_letter_code
_entity_poly.pdbx_strand_id
1 'polypeptide(L)'
;METQFARGTLRDLRGGEISFGDWHDRWWQARVVEPQTLRGDASTIKNHVLPHWAAREMGAITRMDVQTWIREMVEKEVGASAIKRAYNLTSSIMRAAVDDDVVAVSPCRNIDLPAIAIKPPQWFTLDQAQEHPG
;
A
#
# COMPACT_ATOMS: atom_id res chain seq x y z
N MET A 1 3.29 2.11 24.50
CA MET A 1 3.19 3.35 23.70
C MET A 1 1.96 3.20 22.83
N GLU A 2 0.85 3.69 23.38
CA GLU A 2 -0.52 3.43 22.95
C GLU A 2 -0.90 4.40 21.83
N THR A 3 -1.14 3.90 20.62
CA THR A 3 -1.81 4.69 19.57
C THR A 3 -3.31 4.70 19.87
N GLN A 4 -3.75 5.75 20.54
CA GLN A 4 -5.17 6.09 20.67
C GLN A 4 -5.70 6.45 19.28
N PHE A 5 -6.32 5.49 18.60
CA PHE A 5 -7.21 5.78 17.49
C PHE A 5 -8.53 6.22 18.12
N ALA A 6 -8.75 7.54 18.15
CA ALA A 6 -10.01 8.11 18.58
C ALA A 6 -11.12 7.50 17.72
N ARG A 7 -12.06 6.79 18.37
CA ARG A 7 -13.29 6.31 17.74
C ARG A 7 -14.09 7.54 17.28
N GLY A 8 -13.86 7.95 16.05
CA GLY A 8 -14.73 8.85 15.32
C GLY A 8 -16.07 8.14 15.19
N THR A 9 -17.08 8.70 15.83
CA THR A 9 -18.49 8.32 15.66
C THR A 9 -18.76 8.15 14.17
N LEU A 10 -19.16 6.95 13.77
CA LEU A 10 -19.73 6.64 12.46
C LEU A 10 -20.88 7.61 12.20
N ARG A 11 -20.56 8.80 11.67
CA ARG A 11 -21.55 9.72 11.17
C ARG A 11 -22.02 9.14 9.86
N ASP A 12 -23.32 8.89 9.80
CA ASP A 12 -24.08 8.63 8.59
C ASP A 12 -23.57 9.48 7.43
N LEU A 13 -22.98 8.84 6.43
CA LEU A 13 -22.62 9.49 5.19
C LEU A 13 -23.04 8.58 4.06
N ARG A 14 -24.02 9.05 3.31
CA ARG A 14 -24.58 8.40 2.13
C ARG A 14 -23.47 8.23 1.10
N GLY A 15 -22.84 7.06 1.03
CA GLY A 15 -22.01 6.57 -0.08
C GLY A 15 -20.73 7.37 -0.44
N GLY A 16 -20.59 8.66 -0.09
CA GLY A 16 -19.56 9.54 -0.65
C GLY A 16 -18.58 10.18 0.33
N GLU A 17 -18.86 10.21 1.64
CA GLU A 17 -18.08 11.02 2.60
C GLU A 17 -17.32 10.16 3.64
N ILE A 18 -17.21 8.83 3.45
CA ILE A 18 -16.38 8.01 4.34
C ILE A 18 -14.89 8.33 4.12
N SER A 19 -14.16 8.49 5.22
CA SER A 19 -12.71 8.67 5.19
C SER A 19 -12.00 7.37 4.78
N PHE A 20 -10.83 7.49 4.18
CA PHE A 20 -10.00 6.33 3.87
C PHE A 20 -9.63 5.55 5.14
N GLY A 21 -9.39 6.23 6.27
CA GLY A 21 -9.05 5.58 7.54
C GLY A 21 -10.20 4.71 8.05
N ASP A 22 -11.42 5.24 8.08
CA ASP A 22 -12.59 4.48 8.53
C ASP A 22 -12.91 3.32 7.59
N TRP A 23 -12.77 3.54 6.28
CA TRP A 23 -12.94 2.48 5.29
C TRP A 23 -11.86 1.39 5.41
N HIS A 24 -10.61 1.80 5.58
CA HIS A 24 -9.49 0.90 5.86
C HIS A 24 -9.78 0.01 7.06
N ASP A 25 -10.28 0.56 8.16
CA ASP A 25 -10.53 -0.22 9.37
C ASP A 25 -11.60 -1.29 9.13
N ARG A 26 -12.68 -0.95 8.42
CA ARG A 26 -13.70 -1.93 8.00
C ARG A 26 -13.10 -3.03 7.12
N TRP A 27 -12.34 -2.65 6.10
CA TRP A 27 -11.66 -3.58 5.19
C TRP A 27 -10.68 -4.48 5.94
N TRP A 28 -9.94 -3.93 6.90
CA TRP A 28 -8.93 -4.63 7.68
C TRP A 28 -9.55 -5.73 8.55
N GLN A 29 -10.71 -5.46 9.18
CA GLN A 29 -11.43 -6.44 9.99
C GLN A 29 -12.05 -7.57 9.15
N ALA A 30 -12.42 -7.28 7.89
CA ALA A 30 -12.98 -8.28 6.98
C ALA A 30 -11.90 -9.14 6.28
N ARG A 31 -10.63 -8.77 6.38
CA ARG A 31 -9.55 -9.37 5.61
C ARG A 31 -9.10 -10.73 6.16
N VAL A 32 -9.17 -11.76 5.31
CA VAL A 32 -8.68 -13.12 5.61
C VAL A 32 -7.35 -13.36 4.87
N VAL A 33 -6.22 -13.28 5.59
CA VAL A 33 -4.88 -13.60 5.05
C VAL A 33 -3.99 -14.23 6.12
N GLU A 34 -2.93 -14.92 5.69
CA GLU A 34 -1.96 -15.58 6.57
C GLU A 34 -1.35 -14.61 7.62
N PRO A 35 -1.11 -15.05 8.88
CA PRO A 35 -0.66 -14.18 9.96
C PRO A 35 0.66 -13.45 9.71
N GLN A 36 1.58 -14.06 8.96
CA GLN A 36 2.86 -13.46 8.61
C GLN A 36 2.67 -12.27 7.64
N THR A 37 1.76 -12.42 6.68
CA THR A 37 1.40 -11.40 5.70
C THR A 37 0.73 -10.21 6.39
N LEU A 38 -0.15 -10.47 7.37
CA LEU A 38 -0.77 -9.42 8.19
C LEU A 38 0.24 -8.49 8.84
N ARG A 39 1.33 -9.03 9.42
CA ARG A 39 2.35 -8.19 10.10
C ARG A 39 3.08 -7.26 9.13
N GLY A 40 3.49 -7.78 7.97
CA GLY A 40 4.17 -6.97 6.95
C GLY A 40 3.27 -5.88 6.36
N ASP A 41 2.00 -6.22 6.15
CA ASP A 41 1.01 -5.29 5.61
C ASP A 41 0.61 -4.22 6.63
N ALA A 42 0.42 -4.60 7.89
CA ALA A 42 0.11 -3.66 8.98
C ALA A 42 1.21 -2.61 9.15
N SER A 43 2.48 -3.04 9.11
CA SER A 43 3.62 -2.12 9.18
C SER A 43 3.65 -1.16 7.98
N THR A 44 3.41 -1.69 6.78
CA THR A 44 3.41 -0.88 5.54
C THR A 44 2.27 0.14 5.54
N ILE A 45 1.07 -0.29 5.95
CA ILE A 45 -0.10 0.58 6.06
C ILE A 45 0.14 1.69 7.07
N LYS A 46 0.62 1.34 8.27
CA LYS A 46 0.89 2.29 9.34
C LYS A 46 1.94 3.34 8.95
N ASN A 47 2.99 2.92 8.26
CA ASN A 47 4.14 3.80 7.97
C ASN A 47 3.98 4.62 6.68
N HIS A 48 3.23 4.12 5.70
CA HIS A 48 3.20 4.72 4.36
C HIS A 48 1.81 5.10 3.88
N VAL A 49 0.78 4.31 4.23
CA VAL A 49 -0.59 4.50 3.68
C VAL A 49 -1.40 5.44 4.57
N LEU A 50 -1.61 5.10 5.84
CA LEU A 50 -2.43 5.89 6.77
C LEU A 50 -1.93 7.32 6.98
N PRO A 51 -0.61 7.61 7.08
CA PRO A 51 -0.13 8.98 7.26
C PRO A 51 -0.50 9.92 6.13
N HIS A 52 -0.74 9.39 4.92
CA HIS A 52 -1.10 10.19 3.75
C HIS A 52 -2.62 10.19 3.51
N TRP A 53 -3.27 9.04 3.64
CA TRP A 53 -4.65 8.87 3.19
C TRP A 53 -5.71 8.96 4.30
N ALA A 54 -5.39 8.67 5.58
CA ALA A 54 -6.41 8.36 6.58
C ALA A 54 -7.53 9.43 6.70
N ALA A 55 -7.19 10.71 6.61
CA ALA A 55 -8.14 11.82 6.72
C ALA A 55 -8.81 12.22 5.39
N ARG A 56 -8.42 11.63 4.25
CA ARG A 56 -8.96 11.95 2.93
C ARG A 56 -10.25 11.17 2.72
N GLU A 57 -11.26 11.83 2.15
CA GLU A 57 -12.50 11.16 1.73
C GLU A 57 -12.21 10.22 0.56
N MET A 58 -12.81 9.03 0.58
CA MET A 58 -12.61 8.01 -0.46
C MET A 58 -12.93 8.54 -1.86
N GLY A 59 -14.03 9.30 -2.00
CA GLY A 59 -14.46 9.89 -3.26
C GLY A 59 -13.59 11.06 -3.77
N ALA A 60 -12.78 11.67 -2.89
CA ALA A 60 -11.91 12.79 -3.23
C ALA A 60 -10.53 12.35 -3.73
N ILE A 61 -10.16 11.07 -3.56
CA ILE A 61 -8.84 10.57 -3.97
C ILE A 61 -8.82 10.39 -5.49
N THR A 62 -7.96 11.16 -6.16
CA THR A 62 -7.80 11.08 -7.61
C THR A 62 -6.60 10.22 -8.02
N ARG A 63 -6.56 9.82 -9.31
CA ARG A 63 -5.39 9.14 -9.90
C ARG A 63 -4.11 10.00 -9.78
N MET A 64 -4.25 11.32 -9.88
CA MET A 64 -3.10 12.22 -9.74
C MET A 64 -2.57 12.25 -8.31
N ASP A 65 -3.46 12.25 -7.30
CA ASP A 65 -3.04 12.19 -5.90
C ASP A 65 -2.24 10.90 -5.63
N VAL A 66 -2.68 9.76 -6.17
CA VAL A 66 -1.94 8.49 -6.04
C VAL A 66 -0.57 8.61 -6.70
N GLN A 67 -0.46 9.18 -7.90
CA GLN A 67 0.83 9.36 -8.58
C GLN A 67 1.77 10.30 -7.80
N THR A 68 1.24 11.40 -7.26
CA THR A 68 1.98 12.34 -6.41
C THR A 68 2.49 11.64 -5.15
N TRP A 69 1.65 10.84 -4.49
CA TRP A 69 2.06 10.07 -3.32
C TRP A 69 3.18 9.06 -3.63
N ILE A 70 3.13 8.37 -4.78
CA ILE A 70 4.24 7.51 -5.21
C ILE A 70 5.52 8.33 -5.39
N ARG A 71 5.45 9.49 -6.05
CA ARG A 71 6.60 10.39 -6.22
C ARG A 71 7.17 10.83 -4.88
N GLU A 72 6.34 11.24 -3.93
CA GLU A 72 6.78 11.64 -2.59
C GLU A 72 7.51 10.51 -1.85
N MET A 73 7.07 9.26 -2.01
CA MET A 73 7.79 8.11 -1.42
C MET A 73 9.15 7.87 -2.08
N VAL A 74 9.25 8.07 -3.40
CA VAL A 74 10.54 8.02 -4.11
C VAL A 74 11.48 9.13 -3.63
N GLU A 75 10.97 10.35 -3.44
CA GLU A 75 11.74 11.49 -2.92
C GLU A 75 12.20 11.28 -1.47
N LYS A 76 11.44 10.48 -0.69
CA LYS A 76 11.81 10.05 0.66
C LYS A 76 12.70 8.80 0.69
N GLU A 77 13.23 8.37 -0.47
CA GLU A 77 14.12 7.22 -0.62
C GLU A 77 13.52 5.90 -0.09
N VAL A 78 12.19 5.77 -0.11
CA VAL A 78 11.52 4.52 0.27
C VAL A 78 11.86 3.45 -0.77
N GLY A 79 12.25 2.26 -0.30
CA GLY A 79 12.63 1.16 -1.20
C GLY A 79 11.51 0.77 -2.18
N ALA A 80 11.86 0.48 -3.44
CA ALA A 80 10.90 0.18 -4.50
C ALA A 80 9.93 -0.98 -4.18
N SER A 81 10.40 -1.98 -3.43
CA SER A 81 9.56 -3.08 -2.95
C SER A 81 8.51 -2.62 -1.92
N ALA A 82 8.89 -1.72 -1.01
CA ALA A 82 7.97 -1.13 -0.03
C ALA A 82 6.96 -0.21 -0.70
N ILE A 83 7.39 0.61 -1.68
CA ILE A 83 6.50 1.44 -2.51
C ILE A 83 5.46 0.57 -3.23
N LYS A 84 5.90 -0.50 -3.90
CA LYS A 84 4.99 -1.42 -4.59
C LYS A 84 4.01 -2.08 -3.62
N ARG A 85 4.47 -2.46 -2.41
CA ARG A 85 3.60 -3.05 -1.39
C ARG A 85 2.56 -2.05 -0.89
N ALA A 86 2.96 -0.83 -0.58
CA ALA A 86 2.06 0.24 -0.16
C ALA A 86 1.01 0.55 -1.23
N TYR A 87 1.44 0.63 -2.50
CA TYR A 87 0.54 0.81 -3.64
C TYR A 87 -0.47 -0.34 -3.75
N ASN A 88 -0.02 -1.59 -3.70
CA ASN A 88 -0.90 -2.76 -3.81
C ASN A 88 -1.96 -2.80 -2.71
N LEU A 89 -1.58 -2.46 -1.47
CA LEU A 89 -2.51 -2.39 -0.34
C LEU A 89 -3.55 -1.28 -0.56
N THR A 90 -3.10 -0.10 -0.97
CA THR A 90 -4.00 1.04 -1.29
C THR A 90 -4.96 0.67 -2.42
N SER A 91 -4.45 0.05 -3.50
CA SER A 91 -5.27 -0.41 -4.62
C SER A 91 -6.28 -1.48 -4.20
N SER A 92 -5.94 -2.34 -3.24
CA SER A 92 -6.86 -3.36 -2.72
C SER A 92 -7.98 -2.74 -1.90
N ILE A 93 -7.66 -1.76 -1.04
CA ILE A 93 -8.63 -1.00 -0.25
C ILE A 93 -9.58 -0.22 -1.16
N MET A 94 -9.06 0.48 -2.17
CA MET A 94 -9.88 1.23 -3.13
C MET A 94 -10.73 0.31 -4.01
N ARG A 95 -10.26 -0.90 -4.33
CA ARG A 95 -11.05 -1.87 -5.10
C ARG A 95 -12.22 -2.40 -4.28
N ALA A 96 -11.99 -2.77 -3.02
CA ALA A 96 -13.07 -3.17 -2.13
C ALA A 96 -14.12 -2.05 -1.98
N ALA A 97 -13.69 -0.78 -2.00
CA ALA A 97 -14.61 0.36 -1.98
C ALA A 97 -15.47 0.46 -3.25
N VAL A 98 -14.93 0.08 -4.41
CA VAL A 98 -15.71 -0.02 -5.65
C VAL A 98 -16.72 -1.16 -5.55
N ASP A 99 -16.29 -2.31 -5.03
CA ASP A 99 -17.14 -3.50 -4.90
C ASP A 99 -18.36 -3.24 -3.96
N ASP A 100 -18.20 -2.38 -2.95
CA ASP A 100 -19.25 -1.95 -2.00
C ASP A 100 -19.95 -0.63 -2.39
N ASP A 101 -19.74 -0.12 -3.62
CA ASP A 101 -20.33 1.13 -4.14
C ASP A 101 -20.00 2.39 -3.31
N VAL A 102 -18.92 2.36 -2.53
CA VAL A 102 -18.39 3.51 -1.78
C VAL A 102 -17.69 4.51 -2.71
N VAL A 103 -17.08 4.03 -3.79
CA VAL A 103 -16.54 4.87 -4.86
C VAL A 103 -16.91 4.28 -6.20
N ALA A 104 -17.29 5.14 -7.15
CA ALA A 104 -17.68 4.67 -8.47
C ALA A 104 -16.51 4.03 -9.25
N VAL A 105 -15.29 4.54 -9.06
CA VAL A 105 -14.10 4.07 -9.78
C VAL A 105 -12.86 4.12 -8.89
N SER A 106 -11.98 3.12 -9.02
CA SER A 106 -10.69 3.14 -8.33
C SER A 106 -9.73 4.14 -9.02
N PRO A 107 -9.06 5.04 -8.26
CA PRO A 107 -8.04 5.93 -8.78
C PRO A 107 -6.70 5.21 -9.05
N CYS A 108 -6.53 3.99 -8.56
CA CYS A 108 -5.30 3.19 -8.72
C CYS A 108 -5.24 2.51 -10.10
N ARG A 109 -5.21 3.32 -11.16
CA ARG A 109 -5.16 2.86 -12.56
C ARG A 109 -4.04 3.55 -13.32
N ASN A 110 -3.27 2.78 -14.09
CA ASN A 110 -2.10 3.27 -14.84
C ASN A 110 -1.18 4.13 -13.97
N ILE A 111 -0.75 3.64 -12.80
CA ILE A 111 0.20 4.36 -11.93
C ILE A 111 1.61 3.92 -12.27
N ASP A 112 2.50 4.88 -12.47
CA ASP A 112 3.91 4.63 -12.73
C ASP A 112 4.63 4.35 -11.40
N LEU A 113 5.17 3.14 -11.26
CA LEU A 113 5.90 2.68 -10.08
C LEU A 113 7.41 2.59 -10.37
N PRO A 114 8.27 2.84 -9.37
CA PRO A 114 9.71 2.69 -9.53
C PRO A 114 10.08 1.22 -9.83
N ALA A 115 11.06 1.04 -10.71
CA ALA A 115 11.56 -0.29 -11.05
C ALA A 115 12.20 -0.95 -9.81
N ILE A 116 11.83 -2.20 -9.54
CA ILE A 116 12.47 -3.01 -8.50
C ILE A 116 13.77 -3.57 -9.10
N ALA A 117 14.91 -3.04 -8.67
CA ALA A 117 16.20 -3.59 -9.02
C ALA A 117 16.33 -5.00 -8.42
N ILE A 118 16.24 -6.03 -9.28
CA ILE A 118 16.58 -7.40 -8.89
C ILE A 118 18.10 -7.47 -8.83
N LYS A 119 18.67 -7.41 -7.62
CA LYS A 119 20.10 -7.74 -7.46
C LYS A 119 20.24 -9.24 -7.77
N PRO A 120 21.04 -9.65 -8.77
CA PRO A 120 21.25 -11.06 -9.03
C PRO A 120 21.83 -11.71 -7.76
N PRO A 121 21.38 -12.92 -7.39
CA PRO A 121 21.84 -13.55 -6.17
C PRO A 121 23.34 -13.83 -6.27
N GLN A 122 24.06 -13.48 -5.22
CA GLN A 122 25.52 -13.35 -5.18
C GLN A 122 26.28 -14.70 -5.20
N TRP A 123 25.62 -15.82 -5.53
CA TRP A 123 26.20 -17.16 -5.59
C TRP A 123 26.73 -17.56 -6.98
N PHE A 124 26.59 -16.69 -7.99
CA PHE A 124 27.10 -16.96 -9.35
C PHE A 124 28.52 -16.45 -9.64
N THR A 125 29.25 -15.93 -8.65
CA THR A 125 30.67 -15.58 -8.82
C THR A 125 31.58 -16.62 -8.16
N LEU A 126 31.25 -17.90 -8.30
CA LEU A 126 32.26 -18.96 -8.18
C LEU A 126 33.05 -18.97 -9.49
N ASP A 127 34.01 -18.05 -9.56
CA ASP A 127 35.26 -18.23 -10.29
C ASP A 127 36.00 -19.43 -9.66
N GLN A 128 35.49 -20.64 -9.89
CA GLN A 128 36.09 -21.93 -9.54
C GLN A 128 35.71 -22.95 -10.63
N ALA A 129 36.10 -22.67 -11.87
CA ALA A 129 36.08 -23.65 -12.97
C ALA A 129 37.43 -23.70 -13.73
N GLN A 130 38.50 -23.23 -13.10
CA GLN A 130 39.89 -23.49 -13.43
C GLN A 130 40.50 -23.70 -12.03
N GLU A 131 40.93 -24.88 -11.58
CA GLU A 131 41.98 -25.71 -12.16
C GLU A 131 41.80 -27.18 -11.74
N HIS A 132 41.67 -28.09 -12.70
CA HIS A 132 42.07 -29.48 -12.53
C HIS A 132 43.08 -29.79 -13.65
N PRO A 133 44.39 -29.76 -13.38
CA PRO A 133 45.37 -30.39 -14.25
C PRO A 133 45.70 -31.79 -13.74
N GLY A 134 45.62 -32.78 -14.64
CA GLY A 134 46.34 -34.06 -14.56
C GLY A 134 45.67 -35.17 -13.77
#